data_AF-A0A812WGH9-F1
#
_entry.id   AF-A0A812WGH9-F1
#
_cell.length_a   1.000
_cell.length_b   1.000
_cell.length_c   1.000
_cell.angle_alpha   90.00
_cell.angle_beta   90.00
_cell.angle_gamma   90.00
#
_symmetry.space_group_name_H-M   'P 1'
#
loop_
_entity.id
_entity.type
_entity.pdbx_description
1 polymer ?
#
loop_
_entity_poly.entity_id
_entity_poly.type
_entity_poly.pdbx_seq_one_letter_code
_entity_poly.pdbx_strand_id
1 'polypeptide(L)'
;MDGNGALNAANNSVYSPESELEVSLAIAAEADDRLARSCSATGGPGAPFVRFLDLVAKEYDGSIELGTEYWQSVVSLKPSCQAASFPLLRVALLTTNLRAPKHKVVDGVARLLQKKDVAKLQSAKLAQDVIEAEKILSECWAKAQSADLPHQKVCRLFGRCCIRCVSCLLHKQVYETIPATLQHVAKMFDDDLQGKVAKQATALAAGDVFLTEQKLNLTPGNLYLHKDYGPDKLFQLLFLEDDKAQLKAGEALGQDTAQVTVPLARVAATLKLMKAVKPVLLTAPEYGETQETSRSATLSQQCKIFCTLLKASEEEPSPGMLLVEYPAKRVYAGKDFKKGELVLVPQTDNPSKVGINPPKSPGTAFAEVEYI
;
A
#
# COMPACT_ATOMS: atom_id res chain seq x y z
N MET A 1 -30.93 83.74 30.54
CA MET A 1 -31.52 82.52 31.13
C MET A 1 -31.41 81.43 30.06
N ASP A 2 -30.19 81.15 29.59
CA ASP A 2 -29.16 80.28 30.22
C ASP A 2 -29.54 78.82 29.95
N GLY A 3 -28.74 77.93 29.35
CA GLY A 3 -27.37 78.02 28.88
C GLY A 3 -26.96 76.71 28.18
N ASN A 4 -25.92 76.80 27.34
CA ASN A 4 -25.08 75.72 26.84
C ASN A 4 -24.49 74.86 27.97
N GLY A 5 -24.20 73.58 27.71
CA GLY A 5 -23.31 72.78 28.55
C GLY A 5 -23.15 71.32 28.13
N ALA A 6 -22.07 71.03 27.41
CA ALA A 6 -21.58 69.69 27.06
C ALA A 6 -21.10 68.88 28.28
N LEU A 7 -21.06 67.54 28.17
CA LEU A 7 -19.85 66.73 28.43
C LEU A 7 -20.06 65.23 28.15
N ASN A 8 -19.01 64.65 27.56
CA ASN A 8 -18.78 63.23 27.28
C ASN A 8 -19.04 62.30 28.48
N ALA A 9 -19.59 61.13 28.19
CA ALA A 9 -19.24 59.91 28.90
C ALA A 9 -19.19 58.74 27.90
N ALA A 10 -17.95 58.38 27.53
CA ALA A 10 -17.64 57.06 27.03
C ALA A 10 -18.19 56.02 28.02
N ASN A 11 -18.82 54.96 27.53
CA ASN A 11 -18.80 53.72 28.28
C ASN A 11 -18.72 52.51 27.36
N ASN A 12 -17.54 51.90 27.45
CA ASN A 12 -17.19 50.56 27.00
C ASN A 12 -18.30 49.56 27.30
N SER A 13 -18.87 48.95 26.26
CA SER A 13 -19.54 47.65 26.38
C SER A 13 -18.65 46.62 25.70
N VAL A 14 -17.68 46.15 26.49
CA VAL A 14 -17.04 44.83 26.47
C VAL A 14 -17.32 44.01 25.21
N TYR A 15 -16.42 44.11 24.23
CA TYR A 15 -16.22 43.04 23.25
C TYR A 15 -15.51 41.91 24.03
N SER A 16 -16.26 40.93 24.52
CA SER A 16 -15.67 39.78 25.23
C SER A 16 -14.98 38.87 24.21
N PRO A 17 -13.65 38.63 24.31
CA PRO A 17 -12.92 37.74 23.40
C PRO A 17 -13.35 36.27 23.52
N GLU A 18 -14.24 35.95 24.45
CA GLU A 18 -14.68 34.57 24.73
C GLU A 18 -15.70 34.05 23.71
N SER A 19 -16.39 34.93 22.97
CA SER A 19 -17.43 34.51 22.01
C SER A 19 -16.90 33.98 20.67
N GLU A 20 -15.72 34.42 20.21
CA GLU A 20 -15.09 33.89 18.99
C GLU A 20 -14.31 32.59 19.26
N LEU A 21 -13.84 32.39 20.49
CA LEU A 21 -13.17 31.16 20.91
C LEU A 21 -14.19 30.02 21.09
N GLU A 22 -15.37 30.30 21.64
CA GLU A 22 -16.45 29.30 21.81
C GLU A 22 -17.05 28.87 20.46
N VAL A 23 -17.20 29.78 19.50
CA VAL A 23 -17.65 29.44 18.13
C VAL A 23 -16.56 28.66 17.37
N SER A 24 -15.27 28.97 17.57
CA SER A 24 -14.16 28.21 16.97
C SER A 24 -13.97 26.83 17.61
N LEU A 25 -14.21 26.69 18.92
CA LEU A 25 -14.21 25.42 19.64
C LEU A 25 -15.42 24.55 19.28
N ALA A 26 -16.59 25.16 19.01
CA ALA A 26 -17.77 24.45 18.52
C ALA A 26 -17.57 23.93 17.08
N ILE A 27 -16.94 24.72 16.20
CA ILE A 27 -16.60 24.30 14.84
C ILE A 27 -15.49 23.24 14.86
N ALA A 28 -14.51 23.34 15.76
CA ALA A 28 -13.47 22.33 15.96
C ALA A 28 -14.03 21.03 16.56
N ALA A 29 -14.97 21.10 17.50
CA ALA A 29 -15.63 19.94 18.09
C ALA A 29 -16.56 19.24 17.09
N GLU A 30 -17.25 19.99 16.22
CA GLU A 30 -18.07 19.41 15.15
C GLU A 30 -17.21 18.86 13.98
N ALA A 31 -16.04 19.44 13.73
CA ALA A 31 -15.04 18.87 12.83
C ALA A 31 -14.42 17.58 13.40
N ASP A 32 -14.16 17.52 14.71
CA ASP A 32 -13.60 16.35 15.39
C ASP A 32 -14.63 15.20 15.49
N ASP A 33 -15.92 15.50 15.68
CA ASP A 33 -17.02 14.52 15.62
C ASP A 33 -17.27 14.04 14.17
N ARG A 34 -17.18 14.90 13.16
CA ARG A 34 -17.26 14.48 11.74
C ARG A 34 -16.07 13.62 11.31
N LEU A 35 -14.90 13.87 11.88
CA LEU A 35 -13.68 13.13 11.61
C LEU A 35 -13.62 11.80 12.39
N ALA A 36 -14.14 11.77 13.63
CA ALA A 36 -14.34 10.54 14.40
C ALA A 36 -15.42 9.64 13.77
N ARG A 37 -16.47 10.21 13.17
CA ARG A 37 -17.44 9.46 12.35
C ARG A 37 -16.84 8.98 11.01
N SER A 38 -15.97 9.78 10.38
CA SER A 38 -15.19 9.41 9.18
C SER A 38 -14.11 8.35 9.44
N CYS A 39 -13.66 8.20 10.69
CA CYS A 39 -12.70 7.19 11.15
C CYS A 39 -13.39 6.07 11.94
N SER A 40 -14.69 5.83 11.71
CA SER A 40 -15.27 4.53 12.01
C SER A 40 -14.64 3.50 11.07
N ALA A 41 -14.01 2.48 11.65
CA ALA A 41 -13.28 1.42 10.97
C ALA A 41 -14.20 0.45 10.21
N THR A 42 -15.05 0.97 9.33
CA THR A 42 -15.94 0.22 8.45
C THR A 42 -15.88 0.85 7.07
N GLY A 43 -15.26 0.14 6.12
CA GLY A 43 -15.06 0.55 4.73
C GLY A 43 -16.35 0.70 3.91
N GLY A 44 -17.22 1.61 4.32
CA GLY A 44 -18.40 2.02 3.58
C GLY A 44 -18.13 3.20 2.63
N PRO A 45 -19.15 3.62 1.84
CA PRO A 45 -19.06 4.76 0.93
C PRO A 45 -18.60 6.09 1.56
N GLY A 46 -18.65 6.21 2.90
CA GLY A 46 -18.26 7.38 3.68
C GLY A 46 -16.81 7.42 4.17
N ALA A 47 -15.93 6.50 3.75
CA ALA A 47 -14.52 6.47 4.17
C ALA A 47 -13.56 6.94 3.04
N PRO A 48 -13.49 8.26 2.74
CA PRO A 48 -12.77 8.77 1.58
C PRO A 48 -11.26 8.48 1.64
N PHE A 49 -10.66 8.48 2.83
CA PHE A 49 -9.23 8.26 2.99
C PHE A 49 -8.82 6.79 2.81
N VAL A 50 -9.69 5.83 3.15
CA VAL A 50 -9.42 4.40 2.89
C VAL A 50 -9.42 4.14 1.39
N ARG A 51 -10.39 4.68 0.66
CA ARG A 51 -10.46 4.59 -0.80
C ARG A 51 -9.27 5.29 -1.45
N PHE A 52 -8.88 6.45 -0.94
CA PHE A 52 -7.69 7.16 -1.38
C PHE A 52 -6.41 6.32 -1.18
N LEU A 53 -6.21 5.72 0.00
CA LEU A 53 -5.04 4.88 0.28
C LEU A 53 -4.99 3.63 -0.61
N ASP A 54 -6.14 2.99 -0.86
CA ASP A 54 -6.26 1.86 -1.78
C ASP A 54 -5.89 2.26 -3.23
N LEU A 55 -6.40 3.40 -3.72
CA LEU A 55 -6.05 3.93 -5.04
C LEU A 55 -4.56 4.27 -5.14
N VAL A 56 -3.97 4.90 -4.11
CA VAL A 56 -2.55 5.20 -4.08
C VAL A 56 -1.70 3.93 -4.06
N ALA A 57 -2.10 2.91 -3.30
CA ALA A 57 -1.41 1.62 -3.28
C ALA A 57 -1.46 0.92 -4.65
N LYS A 58 -2.63 0.93 -5.31
CA LYS A 58 -2.84 0.32 -6.63
C LYS A 58 -2.07 1.00 -7.75
N GLU A 59 -1.85 2.31 -7.66
CA GLU A 59 -1.12 3.06 -8.70
C GLU A 59 0.37 2.63 -8.81
N TYR A 60 0.92 1.91 -7.82
CA TYR A 60 2.38 1.70 -7.71
C TYR A 60 2.81 0.27 -7.34
N ASP A 61 2.19 -0.72 -7.98
CA ASP A 61 2.41 -2.17 -7.77
C ASP A 61 2.01 -2.60 -6.35
N GLY A 62 0.69 -2.77 -6.13
CA GLY A 62 -0.02 -2.97 -4.85
C GLY A 62 0.34 -4.19 -3.99
N SER A 63 1.63 -4.53 -3.88
CA SER A 63 2.18 -5.59 -3.03
C SER A 63 2.98 -5.05 -1.84
N ILE A 64 2.96 -3.73 -1.60
CA ILE A 64 3.68 -3.12 -0.46
C ILE A 64 2.79 -3.12 0.77
N GLU A 65 3.21 -3.86 1.78
CA GLU A 65 2.57 -3.90 3.09
C GLU A 65 3.19 -2.88 4.05
N LEU A 66 2.39 -2.41 5.03
CA LEU A 66 2.86 -1.56 6.11
C LEU A 66 3.10 -2.41 7.36
N GLY A 67 4.30 -2.31 7.94
CA GLY A 67 4.63 -3.09 9.14
C GLY A 67 3.75 -2.72 10.34
N THR A 68 3.34 -3.73 11.12
CA THR A 68 2.42 -3.58 12.27
C THR A 68 2.89 -2.53 13.28
N GLU A 69 4.17 -2.53 13.64
CA GLU A 69 4.72 -1.55 14.59
C GLU A 69 4.64 -0.11 14.08
N TYR A 70 4.90 0.08 12.78
CA TYR A 70 4.79 1.38 12.14
C TYR A 70 3.33 1.84 12.13
N TRP A 71 2.42 0.97 11.71
CA TRP A 71 0.98 1.25 11.68
C TRP A 71 0.46 1.67 13.06
N GLN A 72 0.78 0.91 14.10
CA GLN A 72 0.40 1.23 15.49
C GLN A 72 0.96 2.58 15.94
N SER A 73 2.20 2.91 15.55
CA SER A 73 2.80 4.20 15.89
C SER A 73 2.10 5.38 15.21
N VAL A 74 1.65 5.22 13.96
CA VAL A 74 0.90 6.27 13.22
C VAL A 74 -0.48 6.47 13.83
N VAL A 75 -1.20 5.39 14.12
CA VAL A 75 -2.53 5.46 14.76
C VAL A 75 -2.45 6.10 16.15
N SER A 76 -1.40 5.77 16.91
CA SER A 76 -1.19 6.28 18.27
C SER A 76 -0.47 7.64 18.30
N LEU A 77 -0.21 8.26 17.14
CA LEU A 77 0.49 9.53 17.05
C LEU A 77 -0.30 10.63 17.79
N LYS A 78 0.34 11.24 18.79
CA LYS A 78 -0.13 12.41 19.51
C LYS A 78 0.97 13.47 19.50
N PRO A 79 0.93 14.45 18.59
CA PRO A 79 1.90 15.55 18.60
C PRO A 79 1.81 16.35 19.90
N SER A 80 2.88 17.03 20.31
CA SER A 80 2.98 17.75 21.59
C SER A 80 2.11 19.02 21.70
N CYS A 81 1.10 19.18 20.85
CA CYS A 81 0.17 20.31 20.86
C CYS A 81 -1.21 19.86 21.39
N GLN A 82 -1.78 20.64 22.31
CA GLN A 82 -2.98 20.26 23.07
C GLN A 82 -4.31 20.34 22.29
N ALA A 83 -4.34 20.86 21.07
CA ALA A 83 -5.58 21.41 20.51
C ALA A 83 -6.14 20.74 19.24
N ALA A 84 -5.52 19.70 18.66
CA ALA A 84 -6.03 19.16 17.40
C ALA A 84 -5.77 17.66 17.20
N SER A 85 -6.73 16.98 16.57
CA SER A 85 -6.49 15.70 15.89
C SER A 85 -5.71 15.96 14.59
N PHE A 86 -4.86 15.00 14.22
CA PHE A 86 -3.99 15.08 13.03
C PHE A 86 -4.30 13.99 11.99
N PRO A 87 -5.55 13.90 11.48
CA PRO A 87 -5.94 12.86 10.53
C PRO A 87 -5.14 12.90 9.23
N LEU A 88 -4.94 14.09 8.65
CA LEU A 88 -4.36 14.19 7.32
C LEU A 88 -2.87 13.94 7.36
N LEU A 89 -2.19 14.32 8.45
CA LEU A 89 -0.82 13.93 8.69
C LEU A 89 -0.69 12.41 8.82
N ARG A 90 -1.61 11.73 9.50
CA ARG A 90 -1.61 10.26 9.57
C ARG A 90 -1.79 9.65 8.18
N VAL A 91 -2.76 10.14 7.40
CA VAL A 91 -2.96 9.72 6.00
C VAL A 91 -1.70 9.96 5.18
N ALA A 92 -1.04 11.11 5.36
CA ALA A 92 0.17 11.46 4.63
C ALA A 92 1.35 10.54 4.98
N LEU A 93 1.49 10.16 6.25
CA LEU A 93 2.49 9.19 6.71
C LEU A 93 2.27 7.83 6.04
N LEU A 94 1.03 7.31 6.07
CA LEU A 94 0.68 6.04 5.43
C LEU A 94 0.94 6.08 3.93
N THR A 95 0.47 7.14 3.25
CA THR A 95 0.68 7.39 1.81
C THR A 95 2.17 7.38 1.47
N THR A 96 3.00 8.04 2.28
CA THR A 96 4.43 8.15 2.04
C THR A 96 5.11 6.79 2.16
N ASN A 97 4.76 5.98 3.15
CA ASN A 97 5.37 4.67 3.34
C ASN A 97 4.88 3.64 2.32
N LEU A 98 3.62 3.72 1.87
CA LEU A 98 3.11 2.96 0.72
C LEU A 98 3.86 3.28 -0.59
N ARG A 99 4.49 4.45 -0.65
CA ARG A 99 5.27 4.91 -1.81
C ARG A 99 6.77 4.67 -1.63
N ALA A 100 7.19 3.93 -0.61
CA ALA A 100 8.59 3.64 -0.35
C ALA A 100 9.34 3.16 -1.61
N PRO A 101 10.56 3.65 -1.87
CA PRO A 101 11.35 3.17 -3.00
C PRO A 101 11.71 1.70 -2.79
N LYS A 102 11.87 0.94 -3.87
CA LYS A 102 12.06 -0.54 -3.82
C LYS A 102 13.16 -0.99 -2.86
N HIS A 103 14.29 -0.27 -2.80
CA HIS A 103 15.41 -0.59 -1.89
C HIS A 103 15.11 -0.33 -0.40
N LYS A 104 13.96 0.29 -0.07
CA LYS A 104 13.42 0.45 1.29
C LYS A 104 12.24 -0.49 1.57
N VAL A 105 11.94 -1.41 0.66
CA VAL A 105 10.96 -2.48 0.85
C VAL A 105 11.73 -3.77 1.11
N VAL A 106 11.41 -4.46 2.21
CA VAL A 106 12.08 -5.71 2.61
C VAL A 106 10.99 -6.73 2.88
N ASP A 107 11.03 -7.86 2.19
CA ASP A 107 10.03 -8.93 2.27
C ASP A 107 8.59 -8.43 2.01
N GLY A 108 8.44 -7.51 1.05
CA GLY A 108 7.14 -6.88 0.74
C GLY A 108 6.71 -5.78 1.72
N VAL A 109 7.45 -5.55 2.81
CA VAL A 109 7.09 -4.56 3.84
C VAL A 109 7.87 -3.26 3.67
N ALA A 110 7.17 -2.13 3.65
CA ALA A 110 7.78 -0.80 3.56
C ALA A 110 8.53 -0.41 4.85
N ARG A 111 9.79 0.01 4.70
CA ARG A 111 10.68 0.46 5.78
C ARG A 111 11.28 1.86 5.54
N LEU A 112 10.67 2.67 4.68
CA LEU A 112 11.10 4.06 4.45
C LEU A 112 10.92 4.90 5.71
N LEU A 113 9.72 4.84 6.29
CA LEU A 113 9.39 5.46 7.57
C LEU A 113 9.31 4.37 8.64
N GLN A 114 9.94 4.64 9.78
CA GLN A 114 9.97 3.73 10.91
C GLN A 114 9.32 4.37 12.14
N LYS A 115 9.05 3.58 13.18
CA LYS A 115 8.53 4.06 14.47
C LYS A 115 9.30 5.27 15.02
N LYS A 116 10.64 5.26 14.87
CA LYS A 116 11.50 6.38 15.31
C LYS A 116 11.22 7.70 14.58
N ASP A 117 10.78 7.63 13.33
CA ASP A 117 10.47 8.82 12.55
C ASP A 117 9.11 9.40 12.97
N VAL A 118 8.14 8.53 13.27
CA VAL A 118 6.85 8.95 13.86
C VAL A 118 7.05 9.58 15.25
N ALA A 119 7.96 9.04 16.06
CA ALA A 119 8.31 9.60 17.36
C ALA A 119 8.92 11.01 17.27
N LYS A 120 9.67 11.34 16.20
CA LYS A 120 10.23 12.69 16.01
C LYS A 120 9.14 13.76 15.87
N LEU A 121 8.01 13.42 15.25
CA LEU A 121 6.87 14.33 15.08
C LEU A 121 6.18 14.68 16.41
N GLN A 122 6.48 13.92 17.47
CA GLN A 122 6.00 14.23 18.82
C GLN A 122 6.91 15.23 19.55
N SER A 123 8.09 15.54 19.01
CA SER A 123 9.01 16.47 19.67
C SER A 123 8.48 17.91 19.64
N ALA A 124 8.75 18.67 20.71
CA ALA A 124 8.41 20.10 20.77
C ALA A 124 9.07 20.91 19.64
N LYS A 125 10.23 20.47 19.15
CA LYS A 125 10.96 21.11 18.05
C LYS A 125 10.16 21.16 16.75
N LEU A 126 9.40 20.10 16.45
CA LEU A 126 8.60 20.00 15.22
C LEU A 126 7.13 20.33 15.45
N ALA A 127 6.73 20.79 16.64
CA ALA A 127 5.33 21.00 16.97
C ALA A 127 4.64 22.02 16.03
N GLN A 128 5.32 23.14 15.74
CA GLN A 128 4.78 24.16 14.82
C GLN A 128 4.71 23.65 13.39
N ASP A 129 5.76 22.99 12.90
CA ASP A 129 5.78 22.42 11.54
C ASP A 129 4.70 21.35 11.35
N VAL A 130 4.41 20.55 12.39
CA VAL A 130 3.36 19.54 12.38
C VAL A 130 1.96 20.17 12.29
N ILE A 131 1.72 21.26 13.03
CA ILE A 131 0.48 22.04 12.95
C ILE A 131 0.32 22.65 11.55
N GLU A 132 1.39 23.25 11.03
CA GLU A 132 1.39 23.85 9.69
C GLU A 132 1.16 22.80 8.61
N ALA A 133 1.76 21.61 8.72
CA ALA A 133 1.58 20.53 7.78
C ALA A 133 0.13 20.02 7.74
N GLU A 134 -0.51 19.83 8.90
CA GLU A 134 -1.93 19.44 8.96
C GLU A 134 -2.83 20.49 8.29
N LYS A 135 -2.57 21.78 8.57
CA LYS A 135 -3.30 22.89 7.95
C LYS A 135 -3.16 22.87 6.43
N ILE A 136 -1.94 22.77 5.91
CA ILE A 136 -1.68 22.74 4.47
C ILE A 136 -2.33 21.51 3.82
N LEU A 137 -2.24 20.34 4.44
CA LEU A 137 -2.89 19.13 3.92
C LEU A 137 -4.42 19.30 3.87
N SER A 138 -5.02 19.96 4.87
CA SER A 138 -6.45 20.25 4.91
C SER A 138 -6.88 21.19 3.79
N GLU A 139 -6.16 22.29 3.62
CA GLU A 139 -6.41 23.27 2.55
C GLU A 139 -6.23 22.64 1.15
N CYS A 140 -5.15 21.89 0.95
CA CYS A 140 -4.89 21.19 -0.31
C CYS A 140 -5.95 20.15 -0.61
N TRP A 141 -6.41 19.38 0.39
CA TRP A 141 -7.49 18.41 0.20
C TRP A 141 -8.81 19.09 -0.20
N ALA A 142 -9.19 20.17 0.48
CA ALA A 142 -10.38 20.94 0.15
C ALA A 142 -10.32 21.53 -1.27
N LYS A 143 -9.17 22.07 -1.68
CA LYS A 143 -8.91 22.52 -3.06
C LYS A 143 -9.03 21.37 -4.06
N ALA A 144 -8.48 20.19 -3.73
CA ALA A 144 -8.53 19.02 -4.60
C ALA A 144 -9.97 18.52 -4.81
N GLN A 145 -10.79 18.53 -3.74
CA GLN A 145 -12.19 18.10 -3.78
C GLN A 145 -13.10 19.08 -4.52
N SER A 146 -12.78 20.37 -4.48
CA SER A 146 -13.53 21.42 -5.19
C SER A 146 -13.11 21.58 -6.66
N ALA A 147 -12.01 20.96 -7.08
CA ALA A 147 -11.57 20.96 -8.46
C ALA A 147 -12.46 20.04 -9.31
N ASP A 148 -12.87 20.52 -10.49
CA ASP A 148 -13.59 19.72 -11.49
C ASP A 148 -12.63 18.77 -12.22
N LEU A 149 -12.12 17.77 -11.49
CA LEU A 149 -11.16 16.79 -11.95
C LEU A 149 -11.63 15.37 -11.64
N PRO A 150 -11.29 14.38 -12.49
CA PRO A 150 -11.57 12.98 -12.19
C PRO A 150 -10.96 12.58 -10.84
N HIS A 151 -11.70 11.81 -10.04
CA HIS A 151 -11.30 11.41 -8.69
C HIS A 151 -9.90 10.79 -8.62
N GLN A 152 -9.52 9.96 -9.61
CA GLN A 152 -8.17 9.38 -9.69
C GLN A 152 -7.07 10.44 -9.80
N LYS A 153 -7.32 11.52 -10.55
CA LYS A 153 -6.40 12.65 -10.69
C LYS A 153 -6.29 13.43 -9.39
N VAL A 154 -7.40 13.64 -8.70
CA VAL A 154 -7.47 14.25 -7.37
C VAL A 154 -6.63 13.45 -6.36
N CYS A 155 -6.83 12.13 -6.28
CA CYS A 155 -6.04 11.25 -5.43
C CYS A 155 -4.54 11.31 -5.77
N ARG A 156 -4.19 11.33 -7.05
CA ARG A 156 -2.78 11.40 -7.46
C ARG A 156 -2.11 12.71 -7.02
N LEU A 157 -2.78 13.83 -7.22
CA LEU A 157 -2.29 15.16 -6.84
C LEU A 157 -2.13 15.27 -5.32
N PHE A 158 -3.16 14.86 -4.58
CA PHE A 158 -3.12 14.89 -3.12
C PHE A 158 -2.08 13.92 -2.56
N GLY A 159 -1.93 12.73 -3.14
CA GLY A 159 -0.90 11.76 -2.77
C GLY A 159 0.52 12.33 -2.91
N ARG A 160 0.80 13.13 -3.94
CA ARG A 160 2.09 13.84 -4.07
C ARG A 160 2.26 14.91 -3.00
N CYS A 161 1.20 15.66 -2.68
CA CYS A 161 1.21 16.64 -1.59
C CYS A 161 1.57 15.98 -0.25
N CYS A 162 0.92 14.87 0.07
CA CYS A 162 1.21 14.06 1.26
C CYS A 162 2.69 13.67 1.35
N ILE A 163 3.26 13.12 0.27
CA ILE A 163 4.67 12.70 0.23
C ILE A 163 5.58 13.90 0.46
N ARG A 164 5.33 15.03 -0.23
CA ARG A 164 6.12 16.26 -0.11
C ARG A 164 6.10 16.84 1.31
N CYS A 165 4.94 16.89 1.96
CA CYS A 165 4.82 17.33 3.35
C CYS A 165 5.65 16.44 4.29
N VAL A 166 5.51 15.12 4.20
CA VAL A 166 6.26 14.19 5.06
C VAL A 166 7.75 14.23 4.78
N SER A 167 8.16 14.34 3.51
CA SER A 167 9.54 14.52 3.12
C SER A 167 10.14 15.81 3.69
N CYS A 168 9.36 16.90 3.74
CA CYS A 168 9.79 18.16 4.35
C CYS A 168 9.98 18.02 5.87
N LEU A 169 9.05 17.37 6.57
CA LEU A 169 9.10 17.20 8.04
C LEU A 169 10.21 16.26 8.52
N LEU A 170 10.42 15.16 7.80
CA LEU A 170 11.30 14.05 8.25
C LEU A 170 12.62 13.98 7.49
N HIS A 171 12.80 14.83 6.47
CA HIS A 171 13.93 14.80 5.54
C HIS A 171 14.15 13.42 4.92
N LYS A 172 13.05 12.74 4.57
CA LYS A 172 13.04 11.42 3.94
C LYS A 172 12.63 11.55 2.49
N GLN A 173 13.57 11.27 1.59
CA GLN A 173 13.30 11.33 0.16
C GLN A 173 12.70 10.03 -0.35
N VAL A 174 11.74 10.15 -1.26
CA VAL A 174 11.15 9.02 -1.99
C VAL A 174 11.60 9.03 -3.44
N TYR A 175 11.22 10.08 -4.20
CA TYR A 175 11.54 10.24 -5.62
C TYR A 175 11.83 11.70 -6.03
N GLU A 176 11.15 12.67 -5.41
CA GLU A 176 11.31 14.09 -5.74
C GLU A 176 12.33 14.78 -4.84
N THR A 177 12.86 15.92 -5.27
CA THR A 177 13.67 16.79 -4.39
C THR A 177 12.84 17.20 -3.18
N ILE A 178 13.46 17.16 -2.00
CA ILE A 178 12.77 17.55 -0.76
C ILE A 178 12.43 19.05 -0.86
N PRO A 179 11.15 19.43 -0.69
CA PRO A 179 10.75 20.83 -0.65
C PRO A 179 11.49 21.57 0.46
N ALA A 180 11.91 22.80 0.18
CA ALA A 180 12.63 23.62 1.15
C ALA A 180 11.79 23.98 2.39
N THR A 181 10.48 24.19 2.19
CA THR A 181 9.53 24.57 3.26
C THR A 181 8.16 23.97 2.99
N LEU A 182 7.31 23.89 4.02
CA LEU A 182 5.92 23.45 3.88
C LEU A 182 5.10 24.38 2.98
N GLN A 183 5.34 25.69 3.05
CA GLN A 183 4.73 26.66 2.13
C GLN A 183 5.09 26.40 0.66
N HIS A 184 6.31 25.95 0.39
CA HIS A 184 6.69 25.53 -0.96
C HIS A 184 5.87 24.32 -1.43
N VAL A 185 5.50 23.40 -0.52
CA VAL A 185 4.62 22.27 -0.85
C VAL A 185 3.26 22.74 -1.33
N ALA A 186 2.64 23.69 -0.62
CA ALA A 186 1.34 24.26 -1.00
C ALA A 186 1.39 24.90 -2.39
N LYS A 187 2.45 25.66 -2.68
CA LYS A 187 2.66 26.25 -4.01
C LYS A 187 2.83 25.20 -5.10
N MET A 188 3.64 24.17 -4.86
CA MET A 188 3.82 23.06 -5.82
C MET A 188 2.50 22.33 -6.08
N PHE A 189 1.64 22.21 -5.07
CA PHE A 189 0.31 21.63 -5.24
C PHE A 189 -0.59 22.50 -6.12
N ASP A 190 -0.63 23.81 -5.89
CA ASP A 190 -1.39 24.75 -6.73
C ASP A 190 -0.91 24.75 -8.19
N ASP A 191 0.41 24.67 -8.40
CA ASP A 191 1.01 24.54 -9.73
C ASP A 191 0.58 23.23 -10.42
N ASP A 192 0.63 22.11 -9.69
CA ASP A 192 0.18 20.82 -10.20
C ASP A 192 -1.34 20.81 -10.52
N LEU A 193 -2.15 21.48 -9.71
CA LEU A 193 -3.61 21.62 -9.91
C LEU A 193 -3.94 22.43 -11.17
N GLN A 194 -3.18 23.51 -11.42
CA GLN A 194 -3.31 24.34 -12.62
C GLN A 194 -2.74 23.67 -13.88
N GLY A 195 -2.18 22.46 -13.77
CA GLY A 195 -1.47 21.79 -14.86
C GLY A 195 -0.17 22.50 -15.26
N LYS A 196 0.28 23.48 -14.46
CA LYS A 196 1.61 24.09 -14.52
C LYS A 196 2.60 23.12 -13.88
N VAL A 197 2.64 21.90 -14.40
CA VAL A 197 3.73 20.99 -14.05
C VAL A 197 4.99 21.72 -14.48
N ALA A 198 5.84 22.09 -13.52
CA ALA A 198 7.19 22.49 -13.84
C ALA A 198 7.74 21.36 -14.71
N LYS A 199 7.89 21.64 -16.01
CA LYS A 199 8.84 20.91 -16.83
C LYS A 199 10.14 21.10 -16.08
N GLN A 200 10.53 20.12 -15.27
CA GLN A 200 11.93 19.92 -15.03
C GLN A 200 12.51 19.74 -16.42
N ALA A 201 13.06 20.83 -16.93
CA ALA A 201 13.93 20.80 -18.07
C ALA A 201 15.08 19.87 -17.68
N THR A 202 14.98 18.60 -18.04
CA THR A 202 16.13 18.02 -18.72
C THR A 202 16.25 18.81 -20.00
N ALA A 203 17.04 19.88 -19.95
CA ALA A 203 17.64 20.44 -21.14
C ALA A 203 18.39 19.29 -21.81
N LEU A 204 17.78 18.70 -22.82
CA LEU A 204 18.48 17.90 -23.80
C LEU A 204 19.28 18.87 -24.66
N ALA A 205 20.38 19.36 -24.09
CA ALA A 205 21.54 19.65 -24.90
C ALA A 205 22.13 18.29 -25.29
N ALA A 206 22.40 18.14 -26.59
CA ALA A 206 23.07 16.99 -27.16
C ALA A 206 24.35 16.68 -26.34
N GLY A 207 24.36 15.57 -25.61
CA GLY A 207 25.52 15.21 -24.79
C GLY A 207 25.36 14.05 -23.81
N ASP A 208 24.15 13.67 -23.38
CA ASP A 208 24.00 12.66 -22.33
C ASP A 208 23.34 11.36 -22.78
N VAL A 209 24.17 10.53 -23.41
CA VAL A 209 23.98 9.07 -23.55
C VAL A 209 23.71 8.43 -22.17
N PHE A 210 24.44 8.88 -21.14
CA PHE A 210 24.39 8.34 -19.78
C PHE A 210 23.03 8.54 -19.07
N LEU A 211 22.38 9.69 -19.24
CA LEU A 211 21.06 9.95 -18.62
C LEU A 211 19.93 9.18 -19.32
N THR A 212 20.11 8.83 -20.60
CA THR A 212 19.14 8.05 -21.36
C THR A 212 19.18 6.58 -20.93
N GLU A 213 20.37 6.04 -20.68
CA GLU A 213 20.57 4.73 -20.06
C GLU A 213 19.90 4.63 -18.69
N GLN A 214 20.06 5.66 -17.85
CA GLN A 214 19.53 5.68 -16.49
C GLN A 214 17.99 5.82 -16.45
N LYS A 215 17.39 6.57 -17.38
CA LYS A 215 15.93 6.77 -17.44
C LYS A 215 15.18 5.59 -18.05
N LEU A 216 15.76 4.92 -19.04
CA LEU A 216 15.12 3.77 -19.70
C LEU A 216 15.58 2.42 -19.15
N ASN A 217 16.56 2.41 -18.26
CA ASN A 217 17.19 1.21 -17.72
C ASN A 217 17.64 0.26 -18.83
N LEU A 218 18.47 0.81 -19.75
CA LEU A 218 18.99 0.13 -20.94
C LEU A 218 19.97 -0.98 -20.57
N THR A 219 19.44 -2.10 -20.07
CA THR A 219 20.23 -3.27 -19.72
C THR A 219 20.09 -4.33 -20.83
N PRO A 220 21.20 -4.89 -21.35
CA PRO A 220 21.16 -6.08 -22.19
C PRO A 220 20.30 -7.18 -21.54
N GLY A 221 19.43 -7.80 -22.34
CA GLY A 221 18.47 -8.81 -21.89
C GLY A 221 17.07 -8.27 -21.58
N ASN A 222 16.92 -6.97 -21.28
CA ASN A 222 15.60 -6.36 -21.03
C ASN A 222 14.75 -6.30 -22.31
N LEU A 223 13.43 -6.27 -22.11
CA LEU A 223 12.43 -6.17 -23.18
C LEU A 223 11.89 -4.75 -23.34
N TYR A 224 11.69 -4.34 -24.58
CA TYR A 224 11.19 -3.03 -24.98
C TYR A 224 10.09 -3.16 -26.03
N LEU A 225 9.17 -2.20 -26.02
CA LEU A 225 8.26 -1.95 -27.13
C LEU A 225 8.87 -0.88 -28.04
N HIS A 226 8.83 -1.11 -29.34
CA HIS A 226 9.29 -0.15 -30.33
C HIS A 226 8.09 0.50 -31.02
N LYS A 227 7.96 1.83 -30.93
CA LYS A 227 6.80 2.57 -31.47
C LYS A 227 6.53 2.32 -32.95
N ASP A 228 7.59 2.22 -33.74
CA ASP A 228 7.49 2.08 -35.20
C ASP A 228 7.07 0.67 -35.68
N TYR A 229 7.08 -0.35 -34.80
CA TYR A 229 6.83 -1.75 -35.18
C TYR A 229 5.52 -2.32 -34.60
N GLY A 230 4.68 -1.46 -34.00
CA GLY A 230 3.40 -1.85 -33.40
C GLY A 230 3.51 -2.36 -31.96
N PRO A 231 2.38 -2.44 -31.22
CA PRO A 231 2.36 -2.79 -29.80
C PRO A 231 2.61 -4.28 -29.50
N ASP A 232 2.47 -5.15 -30.50
CA ASP A 232 2.51 -6.62 -30.31
C ASP A 232 3.92 -7.21 -30.49
N LYS A 233 4.91 -6.39 -30.85
CA LYS A 233 6.29 -6.82 -31.08
C LYS A 233 7.19 -6.44 -29.91
N LEU A 234 7.85 -7.45 -29.35
CA LEU A 234 8.80 -7.29 -28.26
C LEU A 234 10.23 -7.27 -28.81
N PHE A 235 11.03 -6.37 -28.26
CA PHE A 235 12.42 -6.18 -28.66
C PHE A 235 13.33 -6.41 -27.47
N GLN A 236 14.20 -7.41 -27.54
CA GLN A 236 15.20 -7.67 -26.52
C GLN A 236 16.47 -6.89 -26.85
N LEU A 237 16.97 -6.08 -25.92
CA LEU A 237 18.25 -5.41 -26.09
C LEU A 237 19.38 -6.45 -26.03
N LEU A 238 20.16 -6.58 -27.11
CA LEU A 238 21.29 -7.51 -27.15
C LEU A 238 22.55 -6.84 -26.61
N PHE A 239 22.87 -5.67 -27.13
CA PHE A 239 24.02 -4.89 -26.71
C PHE A 239 23.82 -3.41 -27.02
N LEU A 240 24.55 -2.60 -26.27
CA LEU A 240 24.56 -1.15 -26.36
C LEU A 240 25.97 -0.73 -26.76
N GLU A 241 26.09 -0.05 -27.89
CA GLU A 241 27.32 0.59 -28.36
C GLU A 241 27.19 2.12 -28.17
N ASP A 242 28.31 2.84 -28.25
CA ASP A 242 28.40 4.27 -27.95
C ASP A 242 27.41 5.15 -28.76
N ASP A 243 27.01 4.70 -29.95
CA ASP A 243 26.14 5.45 -30.86
C ASP A 243 24.78 4.77 -31.18
N LYS A 244 24.60 3.50 -30.81
CA LYS A 244 23.43 2.70 -31.23
C LYS A 244 23.12 1.54 -30.27
N ALA A 245 21.84 1.21 -30.19
CA ALA A 245 21.32 0.04 -29.49
C ALA A 245 20.94 -1.04 -30.50
N GLN A 246 21.41 -2.27 -30.29
CA GLN A 246 21.02 -3.42 -31.11
C GLN A 246 19.95 -4.25 -30.41
N LEU A 247 18.80 -4.39 -31.05
CA LEU A 247 17.62 -5.05 -30.53
C LEU A 247 17.32 -6.30 -31.37
N LYS A 248 16.90 -7.38 -30.71
CA LYS A 248 16.35 -8.57 -31.36
C LYS A 248 14.84 -8.53 -31.27
N ALA A 249 14.16 -8.52 -32.40
CA ALA A 249 12.71 -8.67 -32.47
C ALA A 249 12.36 -10.14 -32.19
N GLY A 250 11.56 -10.35 -31.15
CA GLY A 250 10.96 -11.63 -30.81
C GLY A 250 9.44 -11.50 -30.78
N GLU A 251 8.74 -12.48 -31.34
CA GLU A 251 7.32 -12.64 -31.07
C GLU A 251 7.13 -13.17 -29.64
N ALA A 252 6.04 -12.80 -28.98
CA ALA A 252 5.78 -13.21 -27.60
C ALA A 252 5.77 -14.75 -27.40
N LEU A 253 5.53 -15.51 -28.48
CA LEU A 253 5.42 -16.97 -28.48
C LEU A 253 6.12 -17.64 -29.69
N GLY A 254 6.96 -16.92 -30.44
CA GLY A 254 7.52 -17.39 -31.73
C GLY A 254 9.06 -17.42 -31.78
N GLN A 255 9.61 -17.93 -32.88
CA GLN A 255 11.06 -17.91 -33.15
C GLN A 255 11.51 -16.50 -33.57
N ASP A 256 12.70 -16.09 -33.12
CA ASP A 256 13.22 -14.73 -33.36
C ASP A 256 13.50 -14.49 -34.85
N THR A 257 13.00 -13.40 -35.41
CA THR A 257 12.97 -13.21 -36.87
C THR A 257 13.70 -11.97 -37.41
N ALA A 258 14.12 -11.00 -36.58
CA ALA A 258 14.88 -9.84 -37.07
C ALA A 258 15.74 -9.15 -36.00
N GLN A 259 16.90 -8.60 -36.40
CA GLN A 259 17.65 -7.63 -35.60
C GLN A 259 17.38 -6.22 -36.10
N VAL A 260 17.23 -5.27 -35.18
CA VAL A 260 16.96 -3.85 -35.46
C VAL A 260 17.99 -3.01 -34.72
N THR A 261 18.64 -2.11 -35.45
CA THR A 261 19.61 -1.16 -34.89
C THR A 261 18.95 0.20 -34.75
N VAL A 262 18.94 0.75 -33.53
CA VAL A 262 18.33 2.05 -33.22
C VAL A 262 19.43 3.01 -32.78
N PRO A 263 19.60 4.16 -33.46
CA PRO A 263 20.54 5.19 -33.02
C PRO A 263 20.19 5.67 -31.60
N LEU A 264 21.20 5.83 -30.74
CA LEU A 264 20.99 6.12 -29.31
C LEU A 264 20.25 7.45 -29.09
N ALA A 265 20.47 8.43 -29.97
CA ALA A 265 19.73 9.69 -29.99
C ALA A 265 18.21 9.53 -30.16
N ARG A 266 17.75 8.41 -30.72
CA ARG A 266 16.32 8.11 -30.94
C ARG A 266 15.73 7.15 -29.91
N VAL A 267 16.55 6.46 -29.12
CA VAL A 267 16.12 5.41 -28.19
C VAL A 267 15.08 5.91 -27.18
N ALA A 268 15.27 7.10 -26.59
CA ALA A 268 14.30 7.70 -25.66
C ALA A 268 12.93 7.98 -26.31
N ALA A 269 12.92 8.26 -27.61
CA ALA A 269 11.71 8.57 -28.36
C ALA A 269 11.01 7.32 -28.88
N THR A 270 11.75 6.25 -29.21
CA THR A 270 11.21 5.07 -29.89
C THR A 270 10.98 3.86 -28.98
N LEU A 271 11.75 3.71 -27.91
CA LEU A 271 11.65 2.57 -27.00
C LEU A 271 10.85 2.88 -25.73
N LYS A 272 10.06 1.91 -25.31
CA LYS A 272 9.36 1.92 -24.02
C LYS A 272 9.68 0.63 -23.27
N LEU A 273 10.29 0.75 -22.09
CA LEU A 273 10.63 -0.40 -21.25
C LEU A 273 9.38 -1.21 -20.88
N MET A 274 9.43 -2.51 -21.10
CA MET A 274 8.45 -3.46 -20.60
C MET A 274 8.97 -4.07 -19.30
N LYS A 275 8.21 -3.90 -18.23
CA LYS A 275 8.52 -4.47 -16.91
C LYS A 275 8.03 -5.92 -16.75
N ALA A 276 7.28 -6.42 -17.72
CA ALA A 276 6.80 -7.79 -17.70
C ALA A 276 7.96 -8.76 -17.97
N VAL A 277 8.02 -9.85 -17.22
CA VAL A 277 8.93 -10.96 -17.47
C VAL A 277 8.57 -11.56 -18.82
N LYS A 278 9.58 -11.85 -19.67
CA LYS A 278 9.35 -12.56 -20.94
C LYS A 278 8.55 -13.83 -20.62
N PRO A 279 7.35 -14.03 -21.18
CA PRO A 279 6.68 -15.30 -21.03
C PRO A 279 7.59 -16.38 -21.62
N VAL A 280 8.09 -17.27 -20.76
CA VAL A 280 8.85 -18.43 -21.18
C VAL A 280 7.84 -19.54 -21.37
N LEU A 281 7.79 -20.11 -22.57
CA LEU A 281 7.10 -21.37 -22.80
C LEU A 281 7.86 -22.45 -22.04
N LEU A 282 7.35 -22.80 -20.86
CA LEU A 282 7.90 -23.93 -20.10
C LEU A 282 7.68 -25.20 -20.90
N THR A 283 8.75 -25.94 -21.12
CA THR A 283 8.62 -27.30 -21.65
C THR A 283 8.05 -28.20 -20.55
N ALA A 284 7.33 -29.25 -20.93
CA ALA A 284 6.68 -30.16 -19.96
C ALA A 284 7.59 -30.68 -18.83
N PRO A 285 8.91 -30.92 -19.04
CA PRO A 285 9.83 -31.30 -17.97
C PRO A 285 10.13 -30.16 -16.97
N GLU A 286 10.28 -28.91 -17.43
CA GLU A 286 10.69 -27.75 -16.61
C GLU A 286 9.60 -27.27 -15.65
N TYR A 287 8.33 -27.56 -15.97
CA TYR A 287 7.19 -27.24 -15.12
C TYR A 287 7.17 -28.08 -13.83
N GLY A 288 7.67 -29.32 -13.87
CA GLY A 288 7.67 -30.22 -12.71
C GLY A 288 8.63 -29.80 -11.60
N GLU A 289 9.75 -29.15 -11.94
CA GLU A 289 10.82 -28.84 -10.99
C GLU A 289 10.65 -27.48 -10.29
N THR A 290 9.84 -26.57 -10.83
CA THR A 290 9.76 -25.17 -10.36
C THR A 290 8.67 -24.91 -9.30
N GLN A 291 7.79 -25.86 -8.98
CA GLN A 291 6.65 -25.63 -8.09
C GLN A 291 6.84 -25.98 -6.60
N GLU A 292 7.86 -26.74 -6.22
CA GLU A 292 8.04 -27.13 -4.81
C GLU A 292 8.79 -26.07 -4.00
N THR A 293 8.10 -24.96 -3.71
CA THR A 293 8.47 -24.15 -2.55
C THR A 293 8.05 -24.88 -1.27
N SER A 294 8.80 -24.73 -0.18
CA SER A 294 8.51 -25.37 1.12
C SER A 294 7.09 -25.10 1.64
N ARG A 295 6.52 -23.92 1.32
CA ARG A 295 5.13 -23.57 1.63
C ARG A 295 4.11 -24.36 0.81
N SER A 296 4.41 -24.65 -0.46
CA SER A 296 3.59 -25.48 -1.35
C SER A 296 3.55 -26.93 -0.89
N ALA A 297 4.68 -27.46 -0.43
CA ALA A 297 4.76 -28.83 0.10
C ALA A 297 3.89 -29.02 1.36
N THR A 298 3.98 -28.10 2.33
CA THR A 298 3.16 -28.14 3.55
C THR A 298 1.67 -28.04 3.25
N LEU A 299 1.26 -27.12 2.37
CA LEU A 299 -0.15 -26.97 1.96
C LEU A 299 -0.65 -28.22 1.22
N SER A 300 0.16 -28.77 0.32
CA SER A 300 -0.16 -30.01 -0.39
C SER A 300 -0.35 -31.19 0.57
N GLN A 301 0.48 -31.28 1.61
CA GLN A 301 0.33 -32.28 2.66
C GLN A 301 -0.94 -32.06 3.48
N GLN A 302 -1.26 -30.82 3.91
CA GLN A 302 -2.52 -30.51 4.61
C GLN A 302 -3.74 -30.89 3.76
N CYS A 303 -3.72 -30.57 2.46
CA CYS A 303 -4.79 -30.93 1.53
C CYS A 303 -4.93 -32.44 1.39
N LYS A 304 -3.83 -33.19 1.27
CA LYS A 304 -3.86 -34.66 1.23
C LYS A 304 -4.51 -35.24 2.48
N ILE A 305 -4.09 -34.79 3.67
CA ILE A 305 -4.64 -35.24 4.96
C ILE A 305 -6.14 -34.91 5.05
N PHE A 306 -6.51 -33.68 4.71
CA PHE A 306 -7.90 -33.24 4.71
C PHE A 306 -8.79 -34.12 3.80
N CYS A 307 -8.33 -34.39 2.57
CA CYS A 307 -9.06 -35.26 1.64
C CYS A 307 -9.18 -36.70 2.17
N THR A 308 -8.15 -37.24 2.82
CA THR A 308 -8.21 -38.56 3.45
C THR A 308 -9.21 -38.61 4.60
N LEU A 309 -9.20 -37.60 5.49
CA LEU A 309 -10.16 -37.49 6.59
C LEU A 309 -11.60 -37.35 6.08
N LEU A 310 -11.82 -36.57 5.01
CA LEU A 310 -13.12 -36.41 4.41
C LEU A 310 -13.65 -37.72 3.83
N LYS A 311 -12.82 -38.44 3.06
CA LYS A 311 -13.16 -39.77 2.54
C LYS A 311 -13.49 -40.77 3.65
N ALA A 312 -12.66 -40.81 4.70
CA ALA A 312 -12.90 -41.68 5.85
C ALA A 312 -14.18 -41.31 6.63
N SER A 313 -14.64 -40.05 6.54
CA SER A 313 -15.92 -39.61 7.12
C SER A 313 -17.14 -39.92 6.25
N GLU A 314 -16.92 -40.10 4.94
CA GLU A 314 -17.96 -40.49 3.96
C GLU A 314 -18.17 -42.01 3.92
N GLU A 315 -17.20 -42.81 4.37
CA GLU A 315 -17.39 -44.23 4.57
C GLU A 315 -18.54 -44.47 5.57
N GLU A 316 -19.48 -45.35 5.19
CA GLU A 316 -20.66 -45.60 6.01
C GLU A 316 -20.23 -46.01 7.42
N PRO A 317 -20.80 -45.39 8.48
CA PRO A 317 -20.48 -45.78 9.84
C PRO A 317 -20.77 -47.26 10.01
N SER A 318 -19.87 -47.97 10.68
CA SER A 318 -20.04 -49.39 10.97
C SER A 318 -21.45 -49.66 11.54
N PRO A 319 -22.10 -50.79 11.18
CA PRO A 319 -23.43 -51.11 11.67
C PRO A 319 -23.52 -51.02 13.21
N GLY A 320 -24.23 -50.02 13.71
CA GLY A 320 -24.45 -49.77 15.14
C GLY A 320 -23.89 -48.45 15.71
N MET A 321 -23.27 -47.57 14.90
CA MET A 321 -22.84 -46.24 15.33
C MET A 321 -23.89 -45.17 15.03
N LEU A 322 -24.28 -44.35 16.03
CA LEU A 322 -25.26 -43.28 15.90
C LEU A 322 -24.62 -41.93 16.24
N LEU A 323 -24.44 -41.13 15.19
CA LEU A 323 -24.26 -39.66 15.18
C LEU A 323 -23.24 -39.05 16.16
N VAL A 324 -22.24 -38.34 15.62
CA VAL A 324 -21.40 -37.40 16.38
C VAL A 324 -22.08 -36.03 16.37
N GLU A 325 -22.53 -35.56 17.53
CA GLU A 325 -23.19 -34.25 17.66
C GLU A 325 -22.12 -33.14 17.74
N TYR A 326 -22.11 -32.21 16.77
CA TYR A 326 -21.08 -31.17 16.69
C TYR A 326 -21.40 -29.96 17.60
N PRO A 327 -20.43 -29.40 18.36
CA PRO A 327 -19.05 -29.89 18.54
C PRO A 327 -19.00 -31.16 19.39
N ALA A 328 -18.21 -32.14 18.94
CA ALA A 328 -18.19 -33.53 19.42
C ALA A 328 -18.03 -33.65 20.95
N LYS A 329 -19.15 -33.66 21.67
CA LYS A 329 -19.17 -33.86 23.13
C LYS A 329 -19.61 -35.26 23.53
N ARG A 330 -20.34 -35.98 22.66
CA ARG A 330 -20.88 -37.32 22.92
C ARG A 330 -20.98 -38.12 21.62
N VAL A 331 -20.82 -39.45 21.73
CA VAL A 331 -21.04 -40.43 20.67
C VAL A 331 -22.10 -41.40 21.17
N TYR A 332 -23.12 -41.68 20.36
CA TYR A 332 -24.16 -42.65 20.71
C TYR A 332 -23.95 -43.95 19.93
N ALA A 333 -24.23 -45.07 20.58
CA ALA A 333 -24.00 -46.40 20.04
C ALA A 333 -25.20 -47.29 20.37
N GLY A 334 -25.64 -48.11 19.40
CA GLY A 334 -26.74 -49.06 19.60
C GLY A 334 -26.33 -50.33 20.36
N LYS A 335 -25.04 -50.47 20.70
CA LYS A 335 -24.45 -51.60 21.41
C LYS A 335 -23.19 -51.16 22.16
N ASP A 336 -22.77 -51.97 23.14
CA ASP A 336 -21.50 -51.76 23.82
C ASP A 336 -20.31 -52.11 22.90
N PHE A 337 -19.23 -51.33 23.00
CA PHE A 337 -17.98 -51.54 22.25
C PHE A 337 -16.82 -51.77 23.22
N LYS A 338 -15.88 -52.63 22.86
CA LYS A 338 -14.64 -52.83 23.65
C LYS A 338 -13.66 -51.69 23.38
N LYS A 339 -12.73 -51.48 24.32
CA LYS A 339 -11.62 -50.52 24.14
C LYS A 339 -10.84 -50.88 22.88
N GLY A 340 -10.75 -49.94 21.93
CA GLY A 340 -10.05 -50.09 20.66
C GLY A 340 -10.91 -50.55 19.47
N GLU A 341 -12.21 -50.84 19.67
CA GLU A 341 -13.12 -51.21 18.56
C GLU A 341 -13.70 -50.00 17.82
N LEU A 342 -13.60 -48.80 18.39
CA LEU A 342 -14.09 -47.56 17.79
C LEU A 342 -12.92 -46.70 17.31
N VAL A 343 -12.95 -46.31 16.04
CA VAL A 343 -12.03 -45.34 15.45
C VAL A 343 -12.82 -44.05 15.21
N LEU A 344 -12.41 -42.96 15.86
CA LEU A 344 -13.00 -41.64 15.65
C LEU A 344 -12.16 -40.88 14.62
N VAL A 345 -12.78 -40.53 13.50
CA VAL A 345 -12.15 -39.68 12.48
C VAL A 345 -12.47 -38.22 12.79
N PRO A 346 -11.49 -37.37 13.15
CA PRO A 346 -11.75 -35.96 13.40
C PRO A 346 -12.14 -35.25 12.11
N GLN A 347 -13.26 -34.54 12.12
CA GLN A 347 -13.70 -33.73 10.99
C GLN A 347 -13.37 -32.25 11.24
N THR A 348 -12.76 -31.63 10.23
CA THR A 348 -12.52 -30.18 10.18
C THR A 348 -13.21 -29.61 8.94
N ASP A 349 -13.64 -28.36 9.00
CA ASP A 349 -14.23 -27.60 7.90
C ASP A 349 -13.17 -26.99 6.95
N ASN A 350 -11.89 -27.02 7.34
CA ASN A 350 -10.83 -26.36 6.58
C ASN A 350 -9.47 -27.11 6.68
N PRO A 351 -8.75 -27.31 5.56
CA PRO A 351 -7.40 -27.87 5.53
C PRO A 351 -6.39 -27.11 6.40
N SER A 352 -6.54 -25.79 6.57
CA SER A 352 -5.62 -24.96 7.35
C SER A 352 -5.63 -25.27 8.85
N LYS A 353 -6.68 -25.97 9.33
CA LYS A 353 -6.80 -26.42 10.72
C LYS A 353 -6.07 -27.76 10.96
N VAL A 354 -5.54 -28.39 9.92
CA VAL A 354 -4.72 -29.61 10.02
C VAL A 354 -3.30 -29.23 10.43
N GLY A 355 -2.93 -29.51 11.69
CA GLY A 355 -1.56 -29.34 12.16
C GLY A 355 -0.66 -30.48 11.68
N ILE A 356 0.46 -30.16 11.03
CA ILE A 356 1.47 -31.16 10.62
C ILE A 356 2.56 -31.35 11.69
N ASN A 357 2.70 -30.37 12.59
CA ASN A 357 3.70 -30.45 13.64
C ASN A 357 3.26 -31.41 14.76
N PRO A 358 4.19 -32.21 15.30
CA PRO A 358 3.89 -33.04 16.46
C PRO A 358 3.45 -32.15 17.64
N PRO A 359 2.53 -32.63 18.50
CA PRO A 359 2.10 -31.89 19.67
C PRO A 359 3.29 -31.58 20.59
N LYS A 360 3.36 -30.34 21.09
CA LYS A 360 4.50 -29.82 21.89
C LYS A 360 4.60 -30.42 23.29
N SER A 361 3.58 -31.16 23.73
CA SER A 361 3.56 -31.89 24.99
C SER A 361 2.98 -33.29 24.74
N PRO A 362 3.35 -34.30 25.56
CA PRO A 362 2.68 -35.59 25.56
C PRO A 362 1.28 -35.43 26.16
N GLY A 363 0.39 -34.78 25.41
CA GLY A 363 -1.04 -34.89 25.66
C GLY A 363 -1.48 -36.32 25.36
N THR A 364 -2.57 -36.75 25.99
CA THR A 364 -3.23 -38.01 25.66
C THR A 364 -3.63 -37.95 24.19
N ALA A 365 -2.89 -38.64 23.31
CA ALA A 365 -3.29 -38.81 21.92
C ALA A 365 -4.60 -39.59 21.93
N PHE A 366 -5.68 -38.98 21.43
CA PHE A 366 -6.99 -39.66 21.38
C PHE A 366 -7.13 -40.55 20.15
N ALA A 367 -6.31 -40.33 19.11
CA ALA A 367 -6.16 -41.20 17.95
C ALA A 367 -4.84 -40.87 17.23
N GLU A 368 -4.19 -41.89 16.68
CA GLU A 368 -3.01 -41.81 15.82
C GLU A 368 -3.42 -42.38 14.46
N VAL A 369 -3.18 -41.64 13.37
CA VAL A 369 -3.54 -42.07 12.01
C VAL A 369 -2.28 -42.59 11.34
N GLU A 370 -2.22 -43.91 11.17
CA GLU A 370 -1.15 -44.58 10.46
C GLU A 370 -1.49 -44.63 8.96
N TYR A 371 -0.53 -44.24 8.11
CA TYR A 371 -0.68 -44.34 6.65
C TYR A 371 -0.21 -45.73 6.22
N ILE A 372 -1.07 -46.49 5.53
CA ILE A 372 -0.69 -47.72 4.82
C ILE A 372 -0.42 -47.38 3.36
#